data_AF-A0A7V9C8N6-F1
#
_entry.id   AF-A0A7V9C8N6-F1
#
_cell.length_a   1.000
_cell.length_b   1.000
_cell.length_c   1.000
_cell.angle_alpha   90.00
_cell.angle_beta   90.00
_cell.angle_gamma   90.00
#
_symmetry.space_group_name_H-M   'P 1'
#
loop_
_entity.id
_entity.type
_entity.pdbx_description
1 polymer ?
#
loop_
_entity_poly.entity_id
_entity_poly.type
_entity_poly.pdbx_seq_one_letter_code
_entity_poly.pdbx_strand_id
1 'polypeptide(L)'
;MNKKRRAIFILCAAASLISAAAIIYAQNRNGLSEREAQRLIARVAGVELNKDAVRVKEIQSLGSSATAVAEVETAFRFSREAGKWRVAEVRVGDRRWEDIELIVRALNAEKRARAEAELETLATALEAYRRERGFYVTVKDESALVDHLSPRYIKQIIRFDPWHKPYQYEGTATAYRLRSFGADGIAGTADDVVRNN
;
A
#
# COMPACT_ATOMS: atom_id res chain seq x y z
N MET A 1 -35.25 14.72 51.47
CA MET A 1 -35.37 15.01 50.02
C MET A 1 -36.61 14.31 49.46
N ASN A 2 -37.58 15.09 48.94
CA ASN A 2 -38.98 14.67 48.74
C ASN A 2 -39.18 13.71 47.54
N LYS A 3 -39.98 12.64 47.73
CA LYS A 3 -40.23 11.56 46.74
C LYS A 3 -40.62 12.06 45.33
N LYS A 4 -41.34 13.19 45.25
CA LYS A 4 -41.76 13.81 43.98
C LYS A 4 -40.59 14.36 43.14
N ARG A 5 -39.50 14.81 43.77
CA ARG A 5 -38.29 15.28 43.05
C ARG A 5 -37.45 14.14 42.48
N ARG A 6 -37.49 12.94 43.09
CA ARG A 6 -36.80 11.74 42.57
C ARG A 6 -37.47 11.20 41.30
N ALA A 7 -38.80 11.25 41.21
CA ALA A 7 -39.53 10.75 40.04
C ALA A 7 -39.26 11.59 38.76
N ILE A 8 -39.16 12.91 38.89
CA ILE A 8 -38.90 13.83 37.76
C ILE A 8 -37.46 13.66 37.23
N PHE A 9 -36.47 13.45 38.11
CA PHE A 9 -35.09 13.21 37.71
C PHE A 9 -34.89 11.87 36.97
N ILE A 10 -35.62 10.83 37.36
CA ILE A 10 -35.54 9.50 36.71
C ILE A 10 -36.15 9.53 35.30
N LEU A 11 -37.23 10.30 35.08
CA LEU A 11 -37.86 10.41 33.75
C LEU A 11 -36.97 11.17 32.75
N CYS A 12 -36.28 12.24 33.19
CA CYS A 12 -35.34 12.99 32.34
C CYS A 12 -34.07 12.19 32.01
N ALA A 13 -33.59 11.35 32.94
CA ALA A 13 -32.44 10.47 32.72
C ALA A 13 -32.74 9.34 31.70
N ALA A 14 -33.97 8.80 31.72
CA ALA A 14 -34.40 7.78 30.75
C ALA A 14 -34.58 8.36 29.33
N ALA A 15 -35.14 9.56 29.20
CA ALA A 15 -35.30 10.23 27.90
C ALA A 15 -33.95 10.66 27.26
N SER A 16 -32.95 11.01 28.08
CA SER A 16 -31.61 11.37 27.60
C SER A 16 -30.77 10.15 27.21
N LEU A 17 -30.95 8.99 27.86
CA LEU A 17 -30.33 7.72 27.46
C LEU A 17 -30.88 7.17 26.13
N ILE A 18 -32.18 7.31 25.89
CA ILE A 18 -32.79 6.92 24.60
C ILE A 18 -32.31 7.85 23.47
N SER A 19 -32.11 9.13 23.77
CA SER A 19 -31.58 10.12 22.82
C SER A 19 -30.10 9.89 22.49
N ALA A 20 -29.27 9.54 23.48
CA ALA A 20 -27.86 9.22 23.25
C ALA A 20 -27.66 7.91 22.46
N ALA A 21 -28.48 6.88 22.73
CA ALA A 21 -28.48 5.66 21.93
C ALA A 21 -28.90 5.94 20.48
N ALA A 22 -29.91 6.78 20.26
CA ALA A 22 -30.33 7.19 18.92
C ALA A 22 -29.25 8.00 18.18
N ILE A 23 -28.44 8.80 18.86
CA ILE A 23 -27.32 9.56 18.25
C ILE A 23 -26.18 8.60 17.84
N ILE A 24 -25.86 7.59 18.65
CA ILE A 24 -24.86 6.57 18.32
C ILE A 24 -25.35 5.68 17.14
N TYR A 25 -26.63 5.34 17.09
CA TYR A 25 -27.22 4.60 15.97
C TYR A 25 -27.40 5.46 14.70
N ALA A 26 -27.63 6.77 14.82
CA ALA A 26 -27.86 7.66 13.68
C ALA A 26 -26.57 8.11 12.97
N GLN A 27 -25.43 8.10 13.65
CA GLN A 27 -24.15 8.50 13.05
C GLN A 27 -23.60 7.51 12.01
N ASN A 28 -24.16 6.30 11.89
CA ASN A 28 -23.56 5.21 11.11
C ASN A 28 -24.31 4.78 9.84
N ARG A 29 -25.26 5.59 9.32
CA ARG A 29 -25.94 5.25 8.05
C ARG A 29 -25.05 5.31 6.80
N ASN A 30 -23.90 5.97 6.89
CA ASN A 30 -22.93 6.11 5.78
C ASN A 30 -21.60 5.37 6.03
N GLY A 31 -21.50 4.58 7.11
CA GLY A 31 -20.29 3.81 7.44
C GLY A 31 -20.21 2.50 6.66
N LEU A 32 -19.01 1.95 6.51
CA LEU A 32 -18.79 0.66 5.86
C LEU A 32 -19.53 -0.44 6.64
N SER A 33 -20.50 -1.09 5.99
CA SER A 33 -21.23 -2.19 6.62
C SER A 33 -20.46 -3.51 6.59
N GLU A 34 -20.75 -4.43 7.52
CA GLU A 34 -20.11 -5.76 7.55
C GLU A 34 -20.27 -6.53 6.24
N ARG A 35 -21.49 -6.54 5.68
CA ARG A 35 -21.79 -7.22 4.41
C ARG A 35 -21.07 -6.59 3.22
N GLU A 36 -20.87 -5.27 3.27
CA GLU A 36 -20.15 -4.54 2.24
C GLU A 36 -18.65 -4.84 2.33
N ALA A 37 -18.07 -4.74 3.54
CA ALA A 37 -16.68 -5.15 3.81
C ALA A 37 -16.42 -6.60 3.36
N GLN A 38 -17.28 -7.54 3.78
CA GLN A 38 -17.18 -8.95 3.39
C GLN A 38 -17.18 -9.11 1.86
N ARG A 39 -18.09 -8.43 1.16
CA ARG A 39 -18.21 -8.49 -0.30
C ARG A 39 -16.99 -7.90 -1.00
N LEU A 40 -16.47 -6.77 -0.51
CA LEU A 40 -15.30 -6.10 -1.08
C LEU A 40 -14.03 -6.93 -0.86
N ILE A 41 -13.83 -7.46 0.35
CA ILE A 41 -12.71 -8.34 0.69
C ILE A 41 -12.75 -9.62 -0.14
N ALA A 42 -13.92 -10.23 -0.31
CA ALA A 42 -14.09 -11.42 -1.13
C ALA A 42 -13.83 -11.19 -2.64
N ARG A 43 -13.57 -9.95 -3.07
CA ARG A 43 -13.30 -9.58 -4.47
C ARG A 43 -11.98 -8.82 -4.65
N VAL A 44 -11.15 -8.76 -3.60
CA VAL A 44 -9.97 -7.89 -3.59
C VAL A 44 -8.95 -8.34 -4.63
N ALA A 45 -8.31 -7.39 -5.32
CA ALA A 45 -7.24 -7.65 -6.28
C ALA A 45 -7.58 -8.68 -7.38
N GLY A 46 -8.85 -8.75 -7.81
CA GLY A 46 -9.31 -9.69 -8.83
C GLY A 46 -9.47 -11.13 -8.34
N VAL A 47 -9.25 -11.39 -7.06
CA VAL A 47 -9.50 -12.67 -6.40
C VAL A 47 -10.98 -12.76 -6.08
N GLU A 48 -11.65 -13.84 -6.48
CA GLU A 48 -13.05 -14.09 -6.12
C GLU A 48 -13.11 -15.15 -5.05
N LEU A 49 -13.21 -14.81 -3.77
CA LEU A 49 -13.41 -15.76 -2.69
C LEU A 49 -14.89 -16.10 -2.50
N ASN A 50 -15.19 -17.27 -1.94
CA ASN A 50 -16.51 -17.50 -1.38
C ASN A 50 -16.75 -16.50 -0.24
N LYS A 51 -17.90 -15.83 -0.22
CA LYS A 51 -18.23 -14.86 0.84
C LYS A 51 -18.24 -15.52 2.22
N ASP A 52 -18.67 -16.76 2.30
CA ASP A 52 -18.72 -17.52 3.56
C ASP A 52 -17.32 -17.83 4.11
N ALA A 53 -16.30 -17.77 3.24
CA ALA A 53 -14.90 -17.89 3.65
C ALA A 53 -14.34 -16.59 4.25
N VAL A 54 -15.07 -15.47 4.18
CA VAL A 54 -14.66 -14.19 4.75
C VAL A 54 -15.55 -13.86 5.95
N ARG A 55 -14.94 -13.75 7.13
CA ARG A 55 -15.61 -13.37 8.36
C ARG A 55 -15.04 -12.06 8.89
N VAL A 56 -15.80 -10.99 8.75
CA VAL A 56 -15.42 -9.68 9.29
C VAL A 56 -15.54 -9.74 10.82
N LYS A 57 -14.48 -9.31 11.52
CA LYS A 57 -14.38 -9.32 12.98
C LYS A 57 -14.66 -7.95 13.57
N GLU A 58 -14.13 -6.92 12.93
CA GLU A 58 -14.20 -5.55 13.42
C GLU A 58 -14.21 -4.58 12.24
N ILE A 59 -14.96 -3.48 12.39
CA ILE A 59 -14.91 -2.33 11.48
C ILE A 59 -14.77 -1.06 12.33
N GLN A 60 -13.72 -0.30 12.05
CA GLN A 60 -13.53 1.04 12.60
C GLN A 60 -13.68 2.05 11.46
N SER A 61 -14.69 2.92 11.55
CA SER A 61 -14.92 3.98 10.55
C SER A 61 -14.47 5.34 11.11
N LEU A 62 -13.73 6.10 10.31
CA LEU A 62 -13.29 7.46 10.63
C LEU A 62 -13.54 8.38 9.43
N GLY A 63 -14.60 9.17 9.50
CA GLY A 63 -14.99 10.06 8.39
C GLY A 63 -15.29 9.27 7.12
N SER A 64 -14.46 9.47 6.08
CA SER A 64 -14.59 8.79 4.78
C SER A 64 -13.71 7.56 4.61
N SER A 65 -12.99 7.14 5.66
CA SER A 65 -12.17 5.93 5.64
C SER A 65 -12.67 4.91 6.66
N ALA A 66 -12.39 3.62 6.40
CA ALA A 66 -12.69 2.55 7.33
C ALA A 66 -11.60 1.48 7.29
N THR A 67 -11.29 0.92 8.44
CA THR A 67 -10.41 -0.23 8.62
C THR A 67 -11.25 -1.41 9.05
N ALA A 68 -11.16 -2.52 8.30
CA ALA A 68 -11.83 -3.77 8.65
C ALA A 68 -10.80 -4.84 8.98
N VAL A 69 -11.01 -5.55 10.09
CA VAL A 69 -10.26 -6.77 10.43
C VAL A 69 -11.14 -7.96 10.03
N ALA A 70 -10.61 -8.88 9.25
CA ALA A 70 -11.35 -10.06 8.79
C ALA A 70 -10.49 -11.33 8.88
N GLU A 71 -11.15 -12.44 9.14
CA GLU A 71 -10.62 -13.78 9.01
C GLU A 71 -10.99 -14.33 7.63
N VAL A 72 -10.02 -14.95 6.94
CA VAL A 72 -10.22 -15.53 5.62
C VAL A 72 -9.84 -17.00 5.66
N GLU A 73 -10.79 -17.88 5.37
CA GLU A 73 -10.58 -19.32 5.28
C GLU A 73 -10.23 -19.72 3.85
N THR A 74 -9.00 -20.17 3.61
CA THR A 74 -8.61 -20.71 2.30
C THR A 74 -7.62 -21.86 2.42
N ALA A 75 -7.46 -22.60 1.33
CA ALA A 75 -6.52 -23.71 1.23
C ALA A 75 -5.27 -23.27 0.45
N PHE A 76 -4.12 -23.80 0.88
CA PHE A 76 -2.84 -23.59 0.23
C PHE A 76 -2.25 -24.94 -0.17
N ARG A 77 -1.64 -25.00 -1.34
CA ARG A 77 -0.82 -26.15 -1.75
C ARG A 77 0.64 -25.78 -1.62
N PHE A 78 1.40 -26.70 -1.05
CA PHE A 78 2.82 -26.57 -0.89
C PHE A 78 3.55 -27.47 -1.88
N SER A 79 4.67 -27.00 -2.41
CA SER A 79 5.62 -27.80 -3.16
C SER A 79 6.97 -27.78 -2.44
N ARG A 80 7.80 -28.77 -2.73
CA ARG A 80 9.16 -28.85 -2.20
C ARG A 80 10.14 -28.73 -3.36
N GLU A 81 10.98 -27.70 -3.31
CA GLU A 81 11.98 -27.41 -4.35
C GLU A 81 13.34 -27.17 -3.70
N ALA A 82 14.38 -27.80 -4.25
CA ALA A 82 15.73 -27.76 -3.67
C ALA A 82 15.76 -28.04 -2.16
N GLY A 83 14.90 -28.97 -1.70
CA GLY A 83 14.78 -29.34 -0.29
C GLY A 83 13.98 -28.39 0.59
N LYS A 84 13.54 -27.23 0.08
CA LYS A 84 12.78 -26.21 0.83
C LYS A 84 11.28 -26.27 0.49
N TRP A 85 10.44 -26.13 1.51
CA TRP A 85 8.99 -25.99 1.32
C TRP A 85 8.65 -24.58 0.85
N ARG A 86 7.73 -24.47 -0.10
CA ARG A 86 7.16 -23.21 -0.57
C ARG A 86 5.67 -23.34 -0.81
N VAL A 87 4.95 -22.23 -0.73
CA VAL A 87 3.54 -22.18 -1.18
C VAL A 87 3.55 -22.11 -2.70
N ALA A 88 2.99 -23.12 -3.35
CA ALA A 88 2.88 -23.18 -4.80
C ALA A 88 1.59 -22.50 -5.27
N GLU A 89 0.47 -22.84 -4.63
CA GLU A 89 -0.84 -22.37 -5.06
C GLU A 89 -1.69 -21.95 -3.87
N VAL A 90 -2.55 -20.96 -4.08
CA VAL A 90 -3.63 -20.59 -3.17
C VAL A 90 -4.97 -20.88 -3.84
N ARG A 91 -5.93 -21.39 -3.07
CA ARG A 91 -7.28 -21.55 -3.56
C ARG A 91 -7.99 -20.21 -3.55
N VAL A 92 -8.53 -19.81 -4.69
CA VAL A 92 -9.40 -18.66 -4.83
C VAL A 92 -10.76 -19.16 -5.32
N GLY A 93 -11.83 -18.71 -4.69
CA GLY A 93 -13.20 -19.06 -5.11
C GLY A 93 -13.56 -20.52 -4.98
N ASP A 94 -14.54 -20.94 -5.80
CA ASP A 94 -14.99 -22.31 -5.79
C ASP A 94 -14.00 -23.20 -6.55
N ARG A 95 -13.00 -23.71 -5.81
CA ARG A 95 -12.03 -24.72 -6.24
C ARG A 95 -11.02 -24.29 -7.30
N ARG A 96 -10.90 -22.99 -7.62
CA ARG A 96 -9.83 -22.48 -8.51
C ARG A 96 -8.53 -22.34 -7.72
N TRP A 97 -7.44 -22.81 -8.29
CA TRP A 97 -6.10 -22.68 -7.71
C TRP A 97 -5.32 -21.67 -8.54
N GLU A 98 -4.65 -20.73 -7.88
CA GLU A 98 -3.78 -19.74 -8.51
C GLU A 98 -2.34 -19.98 -8.11
N ASP A 99 -1.44 -19.92 -9.09
CA ASP A 99 0.00 -20.03 -8.88
C ASP A 99 0.53 -18.74 -8.21
N ILE A 100 1.07 -18.88 -7.00
CA ILE A 100 1.60 -17.76 -6.22
C ILE A 100 2.85 -17.17 -6.86
N GLU A 101 3.70 -18.01 -7.45
CA GLU A 101 4.94 -17.57 -8.09
C GLU A 101 4.62 -16.72 -9.32
N LEU A 102 3.62 -17.11 -10.10
CA LEU A 102 3.16 -16.32 -11.25
C LEU A 102 2.64 -14.94 -10.82
N ILE A 103 1.82 -14.88 -9.75
CA ILE A 103 1.31 -13.61 -9.21
C ILE A 103 2.46 -12.70 -8.76
N VAL A 104 3.41 -13.24 -8.02
CA VAL A 104 4.58 -12.47 -7.54
C VAL A 104 5.44 -11.99 -8.71
N ARG A 105 5.67 -12.84 -9.72
CA ARG A 105 6.41 -12.46 -10.93
C ARG A 105 5.71 -11.33 -11.69
N ALA A 106 4.40 -11.42 -11.89
CA ALA A 106 3.61 -10.39 -12.56
C ALA A 106 3.65 -9.06 -11.78
N LEU A 107 3.49 -9.11 -10.45
CA LEU A 107 3.60 -7.94 -9.60
C LEU A 107 5.01 -7.31 -9.67
N ASN A 108 6.06 -8.12 -9.64
CA ASN A 108 7.43 -7.62 -9.75
C ASN A 108 7.74 -7.05 -11.14
N ALA A 109 7.14 -7.58 -12.20
CA ALA A 109 7.28 -7.01 -13.54
C ALA A 109 6.68 -5.58 -13.62
N GLU A 110 5.49 -5.39 -13.05
CA GLU A 110 4.85 -4.06 -12.98
C GLU A 110 5.66 -3.09 -12.12
N LYS A 111 6.13 -3.55 -10.95
CA LYS A 111 7.03 -2.77 -10.09
C LYS A 111 8.31 -2.38 -10.82
N ARG A 112 8.90 -3.28 -11.61
CA ARG A 112 10.09 -2.99 -12.42
C ARG A 112 9.80 -1.91 -13.48
N ALA A 113 8.70 -2.04 -14.22
CA ALA A 113 8.30 -1.06 -15.22
C ALA A 113 8.08 0.33 -14.59
N ARG A 114 7.48 0.38 -13.39
CA ARG A 114 7.33 1.63 -12.64
C ARG A 114 8.68 2.21 -12.21
N ALA A 115 9.60 1.38 -11.72
CA ALA A 115 10.93 1.83 -11.34
C ALA A 115 11.70 2.40 -12.54
N GLU A 116 11.60 1.75 -13.71
CA GLU A 116 12.19 2.25 -14.96
C GLU A 116 11.65 3.63 -15.35
N ALA A 117 10.33 3.85 -15.25
CA ALA A 117 9.70 5.14 -15.53
C ALA A 117 10.09 6.24 -14.52
N GLU A 118 10.19 5.89 -13.24
CA GLU A 118 10.64 6.81 -12.18
C GLU A 118 12.10 7.22 -12.38
N LEU A 119 12.99 6.27 -12.67
CA LEU A 119 14.39 6.55 -12.99
C LEU A 119 14.54 7.40 -14.25
N GLU A 120 13.69 7.20 -15.26
CA GLU A 120 13.71 8.05 -16.46
C GLU A 120 13.28 9.48 -16.16
N THR A 121 12.33 9.66 -15.24
CA THR A 121 11.94 11.00 -14.78
C THR A 121 13.10 11.70 -14.07
N LEU A 122 13.81 10.99 -13.19
CA LEU A 122 14.99 11.52 -12.50
C LEU A 122 16.11 11.85 -13.48
N ALA A 123 16.37 10.98 -14.46
CA ALA A 123 17.35 11.21 -15.52
C ALA A 123 17.02 12.48 -16.32
N THR A 124 15.76 12.65 -16.72
CA THR A 124 15.30 13.87 -17.43
C THR A 124 15.52 15.13 -16.60
N ALA A 125 15.24 15.07 -15.29
CA ALA A 125 15.46 16.19 -14.38
C ALA A 125 16.96 16.51 -14.21
N LEU A 126 17.82 15.49 -14.14
CA LEU A 126 19.28 15.63 -14.11
C LEU A 126 19.83 16.27 -15.38
N GLU A 127 19.32 15.90 -16.55
CA GLU A 127 19.70 16.53 -17.82
C GLU A 127 19.30 18.01 -17.88
N ALA A 128 18.10 18.35 -17.39
CA ALA A 128 17.67 19.74 -17.28
C ALA A 128 18.55 20.53 -16.30
N TYR A 129 18.86 19.95 -15.14
CA TYR A 129 19.77 20.52 -14.15
C TYR A 129 21.15 20.80 -14.78
N ARG A 130 21.74 19.82 -15.47
CA ARG A 130 23.04 19.97 -16.12
C ARG A 130 23.03 21.02 -17.22
N ARG A 131 21.98 21.09 -18.03
CA ARG A 131 21.86 22.09 -19.10
C ARG A 131 21.91 23.52 -18.56
N GLU A 132 21.33 23.75 -17.38
CA GLU A 132 21.31 25.06 -16.74
C GLU A 132 22.58 25.34 -15.93
N ARG A 133 23.09 24.35 -15.19
CA ARG A 133 24.21 24.53 -14.24
C ARG A 133 25.59 24.20 -14.81
N GLY A 134 25.63 23.45 -15.90
CA GLY A 134 26.86 22.97 -16.56
C GLY A 134 27.41 21.64 -16.00
N PHE A 135 26.85 21.11 -14.92
CA PHE A 135 27.29 19.87 -14.27
C PHE A 135 26.11 19.09 -13.66
N TYR A 136 26.25 17.77 -13.44
CA TYR A 136 25.28 17.00 -12.65
C TYR A 136 25.50 17.16 -11.14
N VAL A 137 24.48 16.86 -10.35
CA VAL A 137 24.52 16.94 -8.88
C VAL A 137 25.63 16.03 -8.33
N THR A 138 26.54 16.55 -7.50
CA THR A 138 27.65 15.78 -6.94
C THR A 138 27.35 15.39 -5.48
N VAL A 139 26.36 14.54 -5.28
CA VAL A 139 26.01 13.96 -3.98
C VAL A 139 26.06 12.44 -4.07
N LYS A 140 26.19 11.77 -2.91
CA LYS A 140 26.17 10.30 -2.79
C LYS A 140 24.85 9.77 -2.24
N ASP A 141 23.89 10.65 -1.96
CA ASP A 141 22.62 10.31 -1.33
C ASP A 141 21.46 10.81 -2.19
N GLU A 142 20.50 9.92 -2.43
CA GLU A 142 19.28 10.19 -3.20
C GLU A 142 18.41 11.25 -2.52
N SER A 143 18.37 11.25 -1.19
CA SER A 143 17.55 12.23 -0.48
C SER A 143 18.02 13.65 -0.75
N ALA A 144 19.33 13.85 -0.81
CA ALA A 144 19.95 15.11 -1.21
C ALA A 144 19.76 15.41 -2.70
N LEU A 145 19.77 14.40 -3.57
CA LEU A 145 19.52 14.58 -5.00
C LEU A 145 18.15 15.25 -5.23
N VAL A 146 17.09 14.72 -4.61
CA VAL A 146 15.73 15.22 -4.81
C VAL A 146 15.60 16.68 -4.38
N ASP A 147 16.33 17.11 -3.35
CA ASP A 147 16.31 18.50 -2.86
C ASP A 147 16.95 19.48 -3.86
N HIS A 148 17.87 19.00 -4.72
CA HIS A 148 18.42 19.79 -5.83
C HIS A 148 17.51 19.85 -7.06
N LEU A 149 16.73 18.79 -7.28
CA LEU A 149 15.86 18.65 -8.45
C LEU A 149 14.48 19.28 -8.23
N SER A 150 13.94 19.18 -7.03
CA SER A 150 12.59 19.64 -6.69
C SER A 150 12.59 21.10 -6.20
N PRO A 151 11.54 21.89 -6.49
CA PRO A 151 10.43 21.60 -7.40
C PRO A 151 10.74 21.99 -8.87
N ARG A 152 11.94 22.53 -9.13
CA ARG A 152 12.25 23.23 -10.39
C ARG A 152 12.36 22.30 -11.60
N TYR A 153 13.02 21.16 -11.43
CA TYR A 153 13.32 20.19 -12.51
C TYR A 153 12.44 18.95 -12.42
N ILE A 154 11.88 18.66 -11.24
CA ILE A 154 10.92 17.58 -11.02
C ILE A 154 9.77 18.05 -10.12
N LYS A 155 8.53 17.72 -10.50
CA LYS A 155 7.33 18.09 -9.73
C LYS A 155 6.96 17.05 -8.68
N GLN A 156 7.30 15.80 -8.92
CA GLN A 156 7.00 14.68 -8.04
C GLN A 156 8.20 14.34 -7.16
N ILE A 157 7.93 13.97 -5.91
CA ILE A 157 8.95 13.52 -4.96
C ILE A 157 9.14 12.02 -5.16
N ILE A 158 10.24 11.62 -5.80
CA ILE A 158 10.64 10.22 -5.99
C ILE A 158 11.83 9.96 -5.08
N ARG A 159 11.65 9.17 -4.02
CA ARG A 159 12.73 8.82 -3.08
C ARG A 159 12.89 7.32 -2.90
N PHE A 160 11.78 6.59 -2.99
CA PHE A 160 11.73 5.15 -2.79
C PHE A 160 11.26 4.48 -4.06
N ASP A 161 11.83 3.32 -4.34
CA ASP A 161 11.40 2.44 -5.42
C ASP A 161 10.09 1.70 -5.05
N PRO A 162 9.49 0.96 -6.00
CA PRO A 162 8.24 0.22 -5.78
C PRO A 162 8.35 -0.97 -4.79
N TRP A 163 9.56 -1.28 -4.31
CA TRP A 163 9.83 -2.21 -3.21
C TRP A 163 10.09 -1.49 -1.89
N HIS A 164 9.85 -0.18 -1.84
CA HIS A 164 10.03 0.71 -0.69
C HIS A 164 11.49 0.80 -0.21
N LYS A 165 12.45 0.62 -1.12
CA LYS A 165 13.88 0.83 -0.86
C LYS A 165 14.30 2.19 -1.44
N PRO A 166 15.21 2.93 -0.81
CA PRO A 166 15.71 4.17 -1.39
C PRO A 166 16.38 3.90 -2.74
N TYR A 167 16.10 4.75 -3.74
CA TYR A 167 16.92 4.77 -4.95
C TYR A 167 18.37 5.10 -4.58
N GLN A 168 19.30 4.67 -5.44
CA GLN A 168 20.73 4.92 -5.29
C GLN A 168 21.17 5.92 -6.34
N TYR A 169 21.97 6.90 -5.92
CA TYR A 169 22.56 7.89 -6.80
C TYR A 169 24.06 8.05 -6.58
N GLU A 170 24.78 8.00 -7.69
CA GLU A 170 26.20 8.35 -7.76
C GLU A 170 26.39 9.41 -8.84
N GLY A 171 26.71 10.64 -8.45
CA GLY A 171 26.91 11.76 -9.37
C GLY A 171 28.33 12.31 -9.36
N THR A 172 28.83 12.63 -10.54
CA THR A 172 30.04 13.44 -10.79
C THR A 172 29.65 14.65 -11.64
N ALA A 173 30.57 15.59 -11.88
CA ALA A 173 30.25 16.75 -12.70
C ALA A 173 29.77 16.40 -14.14
N THR A 174 30.20 15.25 -14.68
CA THR A 174 29.98 14.87 -16.08
C THR A 174 29.22 13.55 -16.27
N ALA A 175 29.05 12.76 -15.21
CA ALA A 175 28.39 11.47 -15.28
C ALA A 175 27.52 11.22 -14.05
N TYR A 176 26.45 10.44 -14.21
CA TYR A 176 25.62 9.95 -13.13
C TYR A 176 25.26 8.48 -13.29
N ARG A 177 24.87 7.88 -12.16
CA ARG A 177 24.24 6.56 -12.11
C ARG A 177 23.08 6.61 -11.13
N LEU A 178 21.92 6.21 -11.61
CA LEU A 178 20.71 5.96 -10.84
C LEU A 178 20.44 4.46 -10.79
N ARG A 179 20.00 3.93 -9.64
CA ARG A 179 19.72 2.50 -9.50
C ARG A 179 18.61 2.21 -8.49
N SER A 180 17.79 1.20 -8.78
CA SER A 180 17.03 0.41 -7.80
C SER A 180 17.61 -1.00 -7.72
N PHE A 181 17.69 -1.54 -6.51
CA PHE A 181 18.13 -2.92 -6.24
C PHE A 181 17.00 -3.96 -6.40
N GLY A 182 15.88 -3.59 -7.02
CA GLY A 182 14.81 -4.52 -7.32
C GLY A 182 14.15 -5.16 -6.10
N ALA A 183 13.56 -6.33 -6.33
CA ALA A 183 12.81 -7.09 -5.35
C ALA A 183 13.72 -7.67 -4.26
N ASP A 184 14.90 -8.19 -4.61
CA ASP A 184 15.81 -8.83 -3.66
C ASP A 184 16.60 -7.83 -2.80
N GLY A 185 16.83 -6.62 -3.30
CA GLY A 185 17.55 -5.56 -2.58
C GLY A 185 19.06 -5.76 -2.56
N ILE A 186 19.56 -6.65 -3.42
CA ILE A 186 20.96 -7.02 -3.50
C ILE A 186 21.53 -6.35 -4.74
N ALA A 187 22.61 -5.60 -4.58
CA ALA A 187 23.25 -4.97 -5.72
C ALA A 187 23.83 -5.99 -6.70
N GLY A 188 23.67 -5.75 -8.00
CA GLY A 188 24.30 -6.52 -9.07
C GLY A 188 23.57 -7.82 -9.43
N THR A 189 22.30 -7.94 -9.04
CA THR A 189 21.43 -9.07 -9.41
C THR A 189 20.60 -8.74 -10.65
N ALA A 190 19.88 -9.73 -11.16
CA ALA A 190 19.15 -9.60 -12.43
C ALA A 190 17.94 -8.67 -12.35
N ASP A 191 17.41 -8.42 -11.15
CA ASP A 191 16.28 -7.53 -10.90
C ASP A 191 16.68 -6.08 -10.64
N ASP A 192 17.99 -5.76 -10.63
CA ASP A 192 18.47 -4.37 -10.65
C ASP A 192 17.89 -3.61 -11.85
N VAL A 193 17.53 -2.34 -11.59
CA VAL A 193 17.15 -1.37 -12.62
C VAL A 193 18.16 -0.23 -12.55
N VAL A 194 18.85 0.03 -13.66
CA VAL A 194 19.95 1.01 -13.70
C VAL A 194 19.74 2.00 -14.86
N ARG A 195 20.00 3.27 -14.60
CA ARG A 195 20.05 4.34 -15.60
C ARG A 195 21.32 5.16 -15.40
N ASN A 196 22.05 5.42 -16.48
CA ASN A 196 23.28 6.20 -16.49
C ASN A 196 23.39 6.99 -17.80
N ASN A 197 24.34 7.92 -17.85
CA ASN A 197 24.74 8.64 -19.06
C ASN A 197 26.17 8.31 -19.49
#